data_AF-A0A6M2AAS4-F1
#
_entry.id   AF-A0A6M2AAS4-F1
#
_cell.length_a   1.000
_cell.length_b   1.000
_cell.length_c   1.000
_cell.angle_alpha   90.00
_cell.angle_beta   90.00
_cell.angle_gamma   90.00
#
_symmetry.space_group_name_H-M   'P 1'
#
loop_
_entity.id
_entity.type
_entity.pdbx_description
1 polymer ?
#
loop_
_entity_poly.entity_id
_entity_poly.type
_entity_poly.pdbx_seq_one_letter_code
_entity_poly.pdbx_strand_id
1 'polypeptide(L)'
;MNRLRKLSDSIPFSRLLVYLVILGLLPLFGVGFFHIKQKKAWEEVETTLYSVYSTSQKQARKEAQNQSIRKAYASSDPLYIEQKLESLSFLQKEQKALRHLFDTPHFTGNEAAEKRYLFLTEKANQLAFTQANTQSGPGFQESLQTLVHPVEIDSQDLRELLHKIEGDKAGKPQLIITDLKLSRKSYSNQNEVFGCAVKIVKREFFDE
;
A
#
# COMPACT_ATOMS: atom_id res chain seq x y z
N MET A 1 -18.71 -63.09 -51.24
CA MET A 1 -17.92 -64.14 -50.57
C MET A 1 -16.64 -64.57 -51.31
N ASN A 2 -16.56 -64.54 -52.64
CA ASN A 2 -15.36 -65.00 -53.37
C ASN A 2 -14.12 -64.08 -53.32
N ARG A 3 -14.25 -62.80 -52.93
CA ARG A 3 -13.11 -61.87 -52.81
C ARG A 3 -12.31 -62.02 -51.50
N LEU A 4 -12.95 -62.49 -50.43
CA LEU A 4 -12.27 -62.73 -49.14
C LEU A 4 -11.44 -64.02 -49.16
N ARG A 5 -11.83 -65.02 -49.97
CA ARG A 5 -11.03 -66.25 -50.18
C ARG A 5 -9.73 -66.01 -50.96
N LYS A 6 -9.75 -65.18 -52.02
CA LYS A 6 -8.55 -64.87 -52.82
C LYS A 6 -7.46 -64.09 -52.07
N LEU A 7 -7.81 -63.41 -50.97
CA LEU A 7 -6.87 -62.72 -50.10
C LEU A 7 -6.22 -63.65 -49.05
N SER A 8 -6.82 -64.81 -48.80
CA SER A 8 -6.33 -65.80 -47.84
C SER A 8 -5.12 -66.60 -48.37
N ASP A 9 -5.02 -66.79 -49.69
CA ASP A 9 -3.97 -67.62 -50.30
C ASP A 9 -2.65 -66.87 -50.53
N SER A 10 -2.61 -65.55 -50.34
CA SER A 10 -1.44 -64.70 -50.62
C SER A 10 -0.67 -64.24 -49.38
N ILE A 11 -1.17 -64.52 -48.17
CA ILE A 11 -0.55 -64.08 -46.91
C ILE A 11 0.02 -65.30 -46.18
N PRO A 12 1.35 -65.37 -45.93
CA PRO A 12 1.94 -66.47 -45.19
C PRO A 12 1.42 -66.47 -43.74
N PHE A 13 1.10 -67.66 -43.22
CA PHE A 13 0.46 -67.88 -41.91
C PHE A 13 1.15 -67.16 -40.74
N SER A 14 2.48 -67.02 -40.80
CA SER A 14 3.26 -66.28 -39.80
C SER A 14 2.90 -64.79 -39.72
N ARG A 15 2.54 -64.15 -40.84
CA ARG A 15 2.11 -62.73 -40.86
C ARG A 15 0.69 -62.56 -40.35
N LEU A 16 -0.20 -63.53 -40.62
CA LEU A 16 -1.58 -63.51 -40.13
C LEU A 16 -1.66 -63.63 -38.60
N LEU A 17 -0.82 -64.48 -37.99
CA LEU A 17 -0.69 -64.56 -36.53
C LEU A 17 -0.24 -63.22 -35.92
N VAL A 18 0.74 -62.55 -36.53
CA VAL A 18 1.21 -61.24 -36.07
C VAL A 18 0.10 -60.20 -36.15
N TYR A 19 -0.69 -60.16 -37.23
CA TYR A 19 -1.82 -59.23 -37.34
C TYR A 19 -2.91 -59.48 -36.30
N LEU A 20 -3.23 -60.74 -35.98
CA LEU A 20 -4.19 -61.07 -34.92
C LEU A 20 -3.67 -60.68 -33.54
N VAL A 21 -2.38 -60.87 -33.27
CA VAL A 21 -1.76 -60.42 -32.01
C VAL A 21 -1.81 -58.90 -31.89
N ILE A 22 -1.45 -58.16 -32.94
CA ILE A 22 -1.52 -56.69 -32.96
C ILE A 22 -2.96 -56.20 -32.78
N LEU A 23 -3.91 -56.83 -33.47
CA LEU A 23 -5.33 -56.48 -33.37
C LEU A 23 -5.88 -56.77 -31.96
N GLY A 24 -5.46 -57.87 -31.33
CA GLY A 24 -5.82 -58.22 -29.96
C GLY A 24 -5.19 -57.30 -28.90
N LEU A 25 -4.03 -56.70 -29.19
CA LEU A 25 -3.38 -55.72 -28.31
C LEU A 25 -3.98 -54.31 -28.44
N LEU A 26 -4.61 -53.98 -29.57
CA LEU A 26 -5.16 -52.65 -29.86
C LEU A 26 -6.17 -52.15 -28.79
N PRO A 27 -7.11 -52.99 -28.29
CA PRO A 27 -7.98 -52.61 -27.18
C PRO A 27 -7.22 -52.24 -25.90
N LEU A 28 -6.09 -52.92 -25.59
CA LEU A 28 -5.29 -52.62 -24.40
C LEU A 28 -4.65 -51.23 -24.50
N PHE A 29 -4.12 -50.87 -25.68
CA PHE A 29 -3.62 -49.51 -25.93
C PHE A 29 -4.74 -48.47 -25.84
N GLY A 30 -5.93 -48.78 -26.34
CA GLY A 30 -7.11 -47.91 -26.22
C GLY A 30 -7.49 -47.62 -24.78
N VAL A 31 -7.58 -48.65 -23.93
CA VAL A 31 -7.86 -48.52 -22.50
C VAL A 31 -6.75 -47.73 -21.80
N GLY A 32 -5.48 -48.01 -22.10
CA GLY A 32 -4.35 -47.28 -21.53
C GLY A 32 -4.39 -45.78 -21.87
N PHE A 33 -4.66 -45.44 -23.13
CA PHE A 33 -4.79 -44.04 -23.56
C PHE A 33 -5.98 -43.34 -22.91
N PHE A 34 -7.13 -44.02 -22.80
CA PHE A 34 -8.31 -43.49 -22.12
C PHE A 34 -8.02 -43.22 -20.64
N HIS A 35 -7.33 -44.14 -19.95
CA HIS A 35 -6.96 -43.96 -18.56
C HIS A 35 -5.98 -42.79 -18.36
N ILE A 36 -5.01 -42.61 -19.26
CA ILE A 36 -4.10 -41.44 -19.21
C ILE A 36 -4.88 -40.14 -19.38
N LYS A 37 -5.82 -40.08 -20.34
CA LYS A 37 -6.68 -38.91 -20.54
C LYS A 37 -7.52 -38.60 -19.30
N GLN A 38 -8.14 -39.63 -18.71
CA GLN A 38 -8.96 -39.47 -17.52
C GLN A 38 -8.13 -38.98 -16.33
N LYS A 39 -6.91 -39.54 -16.14
CA LYS A 39 -5.99 -39.09 -15.09
C LYS A 39 -5.63 -37.61 -15.26
N LYS A 40 -5.30 -37.16 -16.48
CA LYS A 40 -5.01 -35.75 -16.75
C LYS A 40 -6.20 -34.84 -16.46
N ALA A 41 -7.41 -35.25 -16.85
CA ALA A 41 -8.63 -34.50 -16.55
C ALA A 41 -8.85 -34.36 -15.03
N TRP A 42 -8.58 -35.42 -14.26
CA TRP A 42 -8.65 -35.36 -12.80
C TRP A 42 -7.59 -34.44 -12.19
N GLU A 43 -6.35 -34.50 -12.66
CA GLU A 43 -5.28 -33.59 -12.22
C GLU A 43 -5.62 -32.12 -12.54
N GLU A 44 -6.26 -31.85 -13.69
CA GLU A 44 -6.74 -30.52 -14.06
C GLU A 44 -7.89 -30.03 -13.16
N VAL A 45 -8.85 -30.90 -12.85
CA VAL A 45 -9.93 -30.57 -11.91
C VAL A 45 -9.39 -30.31 -10.50
N GLU A 46 -8.43 -31.10 -10.04
CA GLU A 46 -7.81 -30.91 -8.73
C GLU A 46 -7.03 -29.59 -8.66
N THR A 47 -6.21 -29.29 -9.67
CA THR A 47 -5.45 -28.04 -9.74
C THR A 47 -6.36 -26.82 -9.81
N THR A 48 -7.42 -26.87 -10.61
CA THR A 48 -8.42 -25.79 -10.67
C THR A 48 -9.13 -25.60 -9.34
N LEU A 49 -9.53 -26.69 -8.66
CA LEU A 49 -10.14 -26.64 -7.34
C LEU A 49 -9.20 -25.99 -6.30
N TYR A 50 -7.93 -26.36 -6.27
CA TYR A 50 -6.94 -25.71 -5.40
C TYR A 50 -6.75 -24.23 -5.74
N SER A 51 -6.75 -23.86 -7.02
CA SER A 51 -6.62 -22.47 -7.45
C SER A 51 -7.81 -21.61 -7.01
N VAL A 52 -9.03 -22.13 -7.15
CA VAL A 52 -10.27 -21.46 -6.71
C VAL A 52 -10.29 -21.34 -5.20
N TYR A 53 -9.98 -22.42 -4.48
CA TYR A 53 -9.94 -22.42 -3.02
C TYR A 53 -8.91 -21.42 -2.47
N SER A 54 -7.70 -21.42 -3.01
CA SER A 54 -6.66 -20.48 -2.59
C SER A 54 -7.01 -19.03 -2.92
N THR A 55 -7.69 -18.78 -4.04
CA THR A 55 -8.16 -17.44 -4.41
C THR A 55 -9.28 -16.97 -3.47
N SER A 56 -10.25 -17.83 -3.16
CA SER A 56 -11.32 -17.55 -2.21
C SER A 56 -10.78 -17.23 -0.81
N GLN A 57 -9.81 -18.02 -0.30
CA GLN A 57 -9.17 -17.71 0.97
C GLN A 57 -8.45 -16.36 0.97
N LYS A 58 -7.75 -16.03 -0.12
CA LYS A 58 -7.09 -14.72 -0.27
C LYS A 58 -8.11 -13.58 -0.27
N GLN A 59 -9.26 -13.75 -0.92
CA GLN A 59 -10.35 -12.76 -0.91
C GLN A 59 -10.95 -12.60 0.48
N ALA A 60 -11.32 -13.69 1.16
CA ALA A 60 -11.87 -13.63 2.51
C ALA A 60 -10.92 -12.95 3.52
N ARG A 61 -9.60 -13.21 3.41
CA ARG A 61 -8.59 -12.52 4.23
C ARG A 61 -8.54 -11.02 3.94
N LYS A 62 -8.57 -10.63 2.66
CA LYS A 62 -8.59 -9.21 2.26
C LYS A 62 -9.85 -8.52 2.77
N GLU A 63 -11.00 -9.14 2.66
CA GLU A 63 -12.27 -8.60 3.14
C GLU A 63 -12.27 -8.44 4.66
N ALA A 64 -11.82 -9.45 5.41
CA ALA A 64 -11.69 -9.37 6.86
C ALA A 64 -10.73 -8.25 7.29
N GLN A 65 -9.61 -8.07 6.58
CA GLN A 65 -8.68 -6.98 6.82
C GLN A 65 -9.27 -5.62 6.47
N ASN A 66 -10.00 -5.50 5.36
CA ASN A 66 -10.66 -4.27 4.97
C ASN A 66 -11.75 -3.89 5.99
N GLN A 67 -12.52 -4.85 6.47
CA GLN A 67 -13.52 -4.64 7.51
C GLN A 67 -12.88 -4.21 8.84
N SER A 68 -11.74 -4.80 9.23
CA SER A 68 -11.05 -4.40 10.45
C SER A 68 -10.46 -2.99 10.36
N ILE A 69 -9.94 -2.60 9.19
CA ILE A 69 -9.50 -1.23 8.91
C ILE A 69 -10.69 -0.26 8.98
N ARG A 70 -11.80 -0.56 8.29
CA ARG A 70 -13.02 0.28 8.32
C ARG A 70 -13.48 0.53 9.75
N LYS A 71 -13.62 -0.54 10.55
CA LYS A 71 -14.01 -0.46 11.96
C LYS A 71 -13.02 0.36 12.79
N ALA A 72 -11.72 0.25 12.54
CA ALA A 72 -10.71 1.01 13.26
C ALA A 72 -10.78 2.52 12.99
N TYR A 73 -11.31 2.93 11.84
CA TYR A 73 -11.35 4.32 11.38
C TYR A 73 -12.77 4.90 11.25
N ALA A 74 -13.81 4.14 11.62
CA ALA A 74 -15.22 4.53 11.46
C ALA A 74 -15.58 5.81 12.23
N SER A 75 -14.97 6.02 13.41
CA SER A 75 -15.19 7.20 14.26
C SER A 75 -14.06 8.22 14.12
N SER A 76 -13.52 8.40 12.91
CA SER A 76 -12.44 9.35 12.67
C SER A 76 -12.95 10.79 12.64
N ASP A 77 -12.17 11.72 13.20
CA ASP A 77 -12.48 13.15 13.14
C ASP A 77 -12.15 13.72 11.74
N PRO A 78 -13.15 14.27 11.00
CA PRO A 78 -12.91 14.88 9.70
C PRO A 78 -11.99 16.10 9.78
N LEU A 79 -11.95 16.81 10.91
CA LEU A 79 -11.13 18.01 11.09
C LEU A 79 -9.79 17.72 11.77
N TYR A 80 -9.35 16.46 11.78
CA TYR A 80 -8.14 16.06 12.49
C TYR A 80 -6.89 16.79 12.00
N ILE A 81 -6.76 17.07 10.70
CA ILE A 81 -5.57 17.74 10.16
C ILE A 81 -5.50 19.16 10.71
N GLU A 82 -6.59 19.91 10.59
CA GLU A 82 -6.74 21.28 11.03
C GLU A 82 -6.58 21.40 12.56
N GLN A 83 -7.14 20.44 13.31
CA GLN A 83 -7.13 20.48 14.78
C GLN A 83 -5.86 19.93 15.41
N LYS A 84 -5.18 18.95 14.79
CA LYS A 84 -4.07 18.21 15.43
C LYS A 84 -2.74 18.35 14.71
N LEU A 85 -2.72 18.51 13.39
CA LEU A 85 -1.49 18.71 12.63
C LEU A 85 -1.18 20.20 12.49
N GLU A 86 -2.14 21.01 12.03
CA GLU A 86 -1.93 22.45 11.87
C GLU A 86 -1.75 23.20 13.19
N SER A 87 -2.17 22.59 14.31
CA SER A 87 -1.93 23.12 15.66
C SER A 87 -0.50 22.89 16.18
N LEU A 88 0.35 22.13 15.48
CA LEU A 88 1.70 21.84 15.94
C LEU A 88 2.59 23.09 15.84
N SER A 89 3.36 23.33 16.90
CA SER A 89 4.38 24.38 16.95
C SER A 89 5.76 23.73 16.89
N PHE A 90 6.60 24.16 15.96
CA PHE A 90 7.95 23.59 15.78
C PHE A 90 9.04 24.47 16.39
N LEU A 91 10.23 23.90 16.56
CA LEU A 91 11.44 24.58 17.00
C LEU A 91 11.28 25.31 18.33
N GLN A 92 10.49 24.74 19.26
CA GLN A 92 10.21 25.35 20.56
C GLN A 92 11.47 25.67 21.37
N LYS A 93 12.53 24.87 21.24
CA LYS A 93 13.83 25.13 21.90
C LYS A 93 14.47 26.41 21.37
N GLU A 94 14.44 26.63 20.06
CA GLU A 94 14.97 27.84 19.41
C GLU A 94 14.13 29.05 19.79
N GLN A 95 12.79 28.94 19.74
CA GLN A 95 11.88 30.01 20.17
C GLN A 95 12.14 30.45 21.63
N LYS A 96 12.32 29.49 22.55
CA LYS A 96 12.65 29.79 23.95
C LYS A 96 14.02 30.47 24.10
N ALA A 97 15.03 30.01 23.35
CA ALA A 97 16.36 30.62 23.37
C ALA A 97 16.35 32.06 22.85
N LEU A 98 15.64 32.32 21.74
CA LEU A 98 15.48 33.67 21.18
C LEU A 98 14.73 34.59 22.14
N ARG A 99 13.65 34.10 22.77
CA ARG A 99 12.90 34.87 23.77
C ARG A 99 13.77 35.29 24.96
N HIS A 100 14.53 34.35 25.52
CA HIS A 100 15.46 34.65 26.62
C HIS A 100 16.52 35.69 26.21
N LEU A 101 16.97 35.64 24.96
CA LEU A 101 17.96 36.57 24.43
C LEU A 101 17.38 37.98 24.26
N PHE A 102 16.10 38.13 23.90
CA PHE A 102 15.42 39.43 23.89
C PHE A 102 15.12 39.97 25.30
N ASP A 103 14.91 39.10 26.29
CA ASP A 103 14.68 39.50 27.68
C ASP A 103 15.95 40.03 28.38
N THR A 104 17.13 39.91 27.75
CA THR A 104 18.41 40.34 28.33
C THR A 104 18.63 41.84 28.10
N PRO A 105 18.84 42.67 29.14
CA PRO A 105 18.88 44.14 29.05
C PRO A 105 20.03 44.73 28.21
N HIS A 106 20.99 43.91 27.80
CA HIS A 106 22.13 44.32 26.97
C HIS A 106 22.01 43.87 25.50
N PHE A 107 20.88 43.28 25.09
CA PHE A 107 20.69 42.88 23.72
C PHE A 107 20.33 44.07 22.83
N THR A 108 21.31 44.60 22.11
CA THR A 108 21.11 45.68 21.14
C THR A 108 20.55 45.13 19.84
N GLY A 109 19.22 45.12 19.70
CA GLY A 109 18.47 45.17 18.44
C GLY A 109 19.05 44.44 17.22
N ASN A 110 19.32 43.13 17.33
CA ASN A 110 19.70 42.36 16.15
C ASN A 110 18.45 42.08 15.30
N GLU A 111 18.26 42.86 14.24
CA GLU A 111 17.15 42.76 13.30
C GLU A 111 17.00 41.33 12.72
N ALA A 112 18.10 40.60 12.54
CA ALA A 112 18.06 39.23 12.03
C ALA A 112 17.43 38.25 13.04
N ALA A 113 17.74 38.42 14.33
CA ALA A 113 17.16 37.58 15.39
C ALA A 113 15.66 37.85 15.55
N GLU A 114 15.26 39.12 15.46
CA GLU A 114 13.85 39.52 15.51
C GLU A 114 13.06 38.98 14.33
N LYS A 115 13.57 39.13 13.10
CA LYS A 115 12.97 38.53 11.89
C LYS A 115 12.86 37.01 11.99
N ARG A 116 13.86 36.34 12.56
CA ARG A 116 13.84 34.89 12.78
C ARG A 116 12.77 34.49 13.79
N TYR A 117 12.68 35.19 14.91
CA TYR A 117 11.66 34.92 15.92
C TYR A 117 10.25 35.15 15.38
N LEU A 118 10.05 36.23 14.62
CA LEU A 118 8.79 36.50 13.92
C LEU A 118 8.45 35.36 12.95
N PHE A 119 9.40 34.93 12.09
CA PHE A 119 9.18 33.79 11.19
C PHE A 119 8.75 32.51 11.94
N LEU A 120 9.37 32.20 13.08
CA LEU A 120 9.07 31.01 13.87
C LEU A 120 7.74 31.10 14.63
N THR A 121 7.29 32.30 14.97
CA THR A 121 6.09 32.55 15.79
C THR A 121 4.86 32.83 14.92
N GLU A 122 5.07 33.42 13.74
CA GLU A 122 4.02 33.70 12.77
C GLU A 122 3.61 32.43 12.00
N LYS A 123 2.54 32.56 11.21
CA LYS A 123 1.99 31.49 10.36
C LYS A 123 2.95 31.00 9.25
N ALA A 124 4.13 31.60 9.13
CA ALA A 124 5.13 31.27 8.11
C ALA A 124 5.88 29.95 8.39
N ASN A 125 5.93 29.51 9.65
CA ASN A 125 6.50 28.21 10.04
C ASN A 125 5.44 27.27 10.66
N GLN A 126 4.18 27.42 10.26
CA GLN A 126 3.06 26.60 10.72
C GLN A 126 2.67 25.61 9.63
N LEU A 127 2.29 24.38 10.00
CA LEU A 127 1.71 23.46 9.03
C LEU A 127 0.41 24.05 8.49
N ALA A 128 0.32 24.16 7.18
CA ALA A 128 -0.90 24.48 6.47
C ALA A 128 -1.02 23.53 5.29
N PHE A 129 -2.16 22.86 5.18
CA PHE A 129 -2.45 21.93 4.09
C PHE A 129 -3.44 22.52 3.11
N THR A 130 -3.24 22.18 1.85
CA THR A 130 -4.21 22.41 0.78
C THR A 130 -4.76 21.08 0.34
N GLN A 131 -6.08 20.98 0.36
CA GLN A 131 -6.79 19.83 -0.17
C GLN A 131 -6.83 19.90 -1.69
N ALA A 132 -6.30 18.87 -2.33
CA ALA A 132 -6.38 18.62 -3.76
C ALA A 132 -7.06 17.26 -3.98
N ASN A 133 -7.74 17.12 -5.12
CA ASN A 133 -8.25 15.84 -5.64
C ASN A 133 -8.97 14.97 -4.59
N THR A 134 -10.27 15.18 -4.44
CA THR A 134 -11.13 14.28 -3.67
C THR A 134 -11.61 13.15 -4.57
N GLN A 135 -11.40 11.90 -4.13
CA GLN A 135 -11.89 10.70 -4.80
C GLN A 135 -12.77 9.92 -3.83
N SER A 136 -13.96 9.53 -4.28
CA SER A 136 -14.88 8.71 -3.49
C SER A 136 -14.87 7.28 -4.02
N GLY A 137 -14.77 6.33 -3.10
CA GLY A 137 -14.90 4.89 -3.37
C GLY A 137 -16.03 4.27 -2.55
N PRO A 138 -16.34 2.98 -2.75
CA PRO A 138 -17.38 2.30 -1.97
C PRO A 138 -17.00 2.21 -0.49
N GLY A 139 -17.68 2.98 0.36
CA GLY A 139 -17.47 3.04 1.82
C GLY A 139 -16.28 3.89 2.29
N PHE A 140 -15.70 4.74 1.44
CA PHE A 140 -14.64 5.68 1.85
C PHE A 140 -14.49 6.88 0.91
N GLN A 141 -13.87 7.94 1.43
CA GLN A 141 -13.44 9.11 0.65
C GLN A 141 -11.97 9.40 0.91
N GLU A 142 -11.24 9.68 -0.16
CA GLU A 142 -9.84 10.05 -0.14
C GLU A 142 -9.66 11.48 -0.59
N SER A 143 -8.76 12.20 0.07
CA SER A 143 -8.32 13.52 -0.36
C SER A 143 -6.80 13.62 -0.26
N LEU A 144 -6.17 14.20 -1.27
CA LEU A 144 -4.74 14.50 -1.23
C LEU A 144 -4.53 15.84 -0.50
N GLN A 145 -3.67 15.84 0.50
CA GLN A 145 -3.35 17.00 1.31
C GLN A 145 -1.89 17.34 1.10
N THR A 146 -1.63 18.51 0.52
CA THR A 146 -0.28 18.98 0.21
C THR A 146 0.06 20.17 1.09
N LEU A 147 1.23 20.14 1.71
CA LEU A 147 1.75 21.26 2.48
C LEU A 147 1.87 22.52 1.59
N VAL A 148 1.30 23.64 2.03
CA VAL A 148 1.29 24.92 1.29
C VAL A 148 2.70 25.46 1.09
N HIS A 149 3.50 25.42 2.15
CA HIS A 149 4.86 25.92 2.18
C HIS A 149 5.72 24.99 3.04
N PRO A 150 6.98 24.71 2.66
CA PRO A 150 7.87 23.91 3.50
C PRO A 150 8.07 24.54 4.88
N VAL A 151 8.01 23.72 5.92
CA VAL A 151 8.21 24.14 7.31
C VAL A 151 9.58 23.74 7.82
N GLU A 152 10.14 24.50 8.74
CA GLU A 152 11.38 24.18 9.44
C GLU A 152 11.09 23.43 10.72
N ILE A 153 11.73 22.27 10.86
CA ILE A 153 11.56 21.34 11.97
C ILE A 153 12.91 20.80 12.45
N ASP A 154 13.00 20.47 13.74
CA ASP A 154 14.09 19.65 14.27
C ASP A 154 13.76 18.15 14.23
N SER A 155 14.68 17.32 14.71
CA SER A 155 14.50 15.86 14.76
C SER A 155 13.41 15.40 15.74
N GLN A 156 13.12 16.19 16.79
CA GLN A 156 12.09 15.89 17.77
C GLN A 156 10.71 16.25 17.21
N ASP A 157 10.60 17.40 16.57
CA ASP A 157 9.41 17.88 15.85
C ASP A 157 9.02 16.90 14.74
N LEU A 158 9.99 16.44 13.94
CA LEU A 158 9.73 15.45 12.89
C LEU A 158 9.16 14.16 13.48
N ARG A 159 9.70 13.70 14.61
CA ARG A 159 9.18 12.50 15.29
C ARG A 159 7.75 12.71 15.76
N GLU A 160 7.44 13.86 16.33
CA GLU A 160 6.08 14.18 16.77
C GLU A 160 5.10 14.23 15.58
N LEU A 161 5.49 14.89 14.49
CA LEU A 161 4.70 14.96 13.26
C LEU A 161 4.41 13.56 12.70
N LEU A 162 5.45 12.73 12.53
CA LEU A 162 5.29 11.36 12.04
C LEU A 162 4.44 10.52 12.99
N HIS A 163 4.57 10.71 14.30
CA HIS A 163 3.74 10.02 15.28
C HIS A 163 2.26 10.44 15.17
N LYS A 164 1.96 11.73 14.94
CA LYS A 164 0.58 12.19 14.73
C LYS A 164 -0.03 11.66 13.43
N ILE A 165 0.78 11.47 12.39
CA ILE A 165 0.34 10.91 11.11
C ILE A 165 0.16 9.40 11.21
N GLU A 166 1.22 8.65 11.54
CA GLU A 166 1.25 7.17 11.43
C GLU A 166 1.08 6.43 12.77
N GLY A 167 1.10 7.12 13.91
CA GLY A 167 0.97 6.53 15.25
C GLY A 167 -0.43 6.02 15.59
N ASP A 168 -0.90 6.28 16.82
CA ASP A 168 -2.15 5.69 17.32
C ASP A 168 -3.36 5.93 16.41
N LYS A 169 -4.15 4.89 16.15
CA LYS A 169 -5.24 4.84 15.18
C LYS A 169 -6.57 5.35 15.73
N ALA A 170 -6.71 5.44 17.06
CA ALA A 170 -7.96 5.81 17.69
C ALA A 170 -8.36 7.25 17.36
N GLY A 171 -9.57 7.44 16.81
CA GLY A 171 -10.19 8.75 16.60
C GLY A 171 -9.56 9.63 15.51
N LYS A 172 -8.61 9.12 14.73
CA LYS A 172 -7.99 9.84 13.62
C LYS A 172 -8.36 9.22 12.27
N PRO A 173 -8.41 9.97 11.17
CA PRO A 173 -8.55 9.38 9.84
C PRO A 173 -7.30 8.59 9.47
N GLN A 174 -7.41 7.72 8.46
CA GLN A 174 -6.23 7.04 7.94
C GLN A 174 -5.40 8.05 7.13
N LEU A 175 -4.26 8.44 7.67
CA LEU A 175 -3.29 9.32 7.01
C LEU A 175 -2.13 8.48 6.46
N ILE A 176 -1.79 8.70 5.19
CA ILE A 176 -0.72 7.96 4.50
C ILE A 176 0.24 8.97 3.88
N ILE A 177 1.53 8.90 4.24
CA ILE A 177 2.55 9.75 3.63
C ILE A 177 2.83 9.24 2.21
N THR A 178 2.69 10.12 1.23
CA THR A 178 2.97 9.80 -0.18
C THR A 178 4.28 10.39 -0.67
N ASP A 179 4.66 11.56 -0.15
CA ASP A 179 5.92 12.24 -0.45
C ASP A 179 6.40 12.94 0.82
N LEU A 180 7.66 12.75 1.17
CA LEU A 180 8.32 13.42 2.29
C LEU A 180 9.70 13.86 1.83
N LYS A 181 9.91 15.18 1.77
CA LYS A 181 11.17 15.80 1.38
C LYS A 181 11.74 16.54 2.57
N LEU A 182 12.97 16.17 2.93
CA LEU A 182 13.75 16.82 3.97
C LEU A 182 14.99 17.45 3.33
N SER A 183 15.15 18.74 3.55
CA SER A 183 16.32 19.51 3.11
C SER A 183 17.06 20.04 4.33
N ARG A 184 18.33 19.68 4.49
CA ARG A 184 19.12 20.19 5.62
C ARG A 184 19.33 21.69 5.46
N LYS A 185 18.99 22.46 6.48
CA LYS A 185 19.33 23.88 6.58
C LYS A 185 20.54 24.04 7.49
N SER A 186 21.61 24.63 6.96
CA SER A 186 22.81 24.91 7.72
C SER A 186 22.67 26.28 8.37
N TYR A 187 22.41 26.31 9.67
CA TYR A 187 22.51 27.53 10.48
C TYR A 187 23.83 27.53 11.25
N SER A 188 24.35 28.73 11.58
CA SER A 188 25.63 28.88 12.28
C SER A 188 25.62 28.30 13.70
N ASN A 189 24.42 28.15 14.28
CA ASN A 189 24.20 27.49 15.55
C ASN A 189 23.99 26.01 15.27
N GLN A 190 24.80 25.16 15.88
CA GLN A 190 24.94 23.69 15.69
C GLN A 190 23.65 22.84 15.79
N ASN A 191 22.47 23.46 15.82
CA ASN A 191 21.19 22.78 15.76
C ASN A 191 20.89 22.33 14.33
N GLU A 192 20.62 21.04 14.18
CA GLU A 192 20.19 20.46 12.91
C GLU A 192 18.72 20.81 12.65
N VAL A 193 18.50 21.73 11.73
CA VAL A 193 17.17 22.13 11.26
C VAL A 193 16.96 21.61 9.85
N PHE A 194 15.75 21.11 9.58
CA PHE A 194 15.36 20.57 8.29
C PHE A 194 14.18 21.35 7.72
N GLY A 195 14.25 21.75 6.45
CA GLY A 195 13.08 22.14 5.68
C GLY A 195 12.31 20.89 5.26
N CYS A 196 11.11 20.73 5.79
CA CYS A 196 10.20 19.61 5.56
C CYS A 196 9.06 20.01 4.63
N ALA A 197 8.90 19.27 3.54
CA ALA A 197 7.71 19.31 2.69
C ALA A 197 7.09 17.91 2.66
N VAL A 198 5.78 17.83 2.91
CA VAL A 198 5.06 16.56 3.01
C VAL A 198 3.78 16.58 2.21
N LYS A 199 3.45 15.45 1.61
CA LYS A 199 2.15 15.16 1.00
C LYS A 199 1.55 13.94 1.65
N ILE A 200 0.31 14.07 2.10
CA ILE A 200 -0.41 12.99 2.77
C ILE A 200 -1.73 12.73 2.05
N VAL A 201 -2.13 11.46 1.98
CA VAL A 201 -3.49 11.07 1.60
C VAL A 201 -4.28 10.90 2.88
N LYS A 202 -5.39 11.62 2.97
CA LYS A 202 -6.37 11.48 4.03
C LYS A 202 -7.51 10.60 3.53
N ARG A 203 -7.69 9.44 4.15
CA ARG A 203 -8.79 8.52 3.89
C ARG A 203 -9.75 8.50 5.07
N GLU A 204 -11.01 8.81 4.77
CA GLU A 204 -12.14 8.79 5.70
C GLU A 204 -13.05 7.62 5.32
N PHE A 205 -13.54 6.90 6.32
CA PHE A 205 -14.46 5.79 6.11
C PHE A 205 -15.84 6.19 6.60
N PHE A 206 -16.86 5.81 5.85
CA PHE A 206 -18.25 6.00 6.23
C PHE A 206 -18.91 4.63 6.33
N ASP A 207 -19.79 4.46 7.31
CA ASP A 207 -20.71 3.33 7.32
C ASP A 207 -21.78 3.59 6.24
N GLU A 208 -21.99 2.60 5.36
CA GLU A 208 -23.12 2.59 4.41
C GLU A 208 -24.46 2.41 5.14
#